data_AF-A0A1Z9E325-F1
#
_entry.id   AF-A0A1Z9E325-F1
#
_cell.length_a   1.000
_cell.length_b   1.000
_cell.length_c   1.000
_cell.angle_alpha   90.00
_cell.angle_beta   90.00
_cell.angle_gamma   90.00
#
_symmetry.space_group_name_H-M   'P 1'
#
loop_
_entity.id
_entity.type
_entity.pdbx_description
1 polymer ?
#
loop_
_entity_poly.entity_id
_entity_poly.type
_entity_poly.pdbx_seq_one_letter_code
_entity_poly.pdbx_strand_id
1 'polypeptide(L)'
;MDIKDILSQPKTWMIVGSFLVVFMLGIGPIMASSGDVSELAEDEFGEFYTNAADADKETIEESVEVDAYFFGATNVAITLFILGFAFLTEGKTRAKSAVFCGVSLILWSIYSQGELDMEAITFYSVVAAPMIIAGTLHLNGGE
;
A
#
# COMPACT_ATOMS: atom_id res chain seq x y z
N MET A 1 -12.96 25.97 9.28
CA MET A 1 -12.91 24.60 9.82
C MET A 1 -11.55 24.45 10.47
N ASP A 2 -11.49 24.12 11.75
CA ASP A 2 -10.22 23.94 12.47
C ASP A 2 -9.48 22.74 11.87
N ILE A 3 -8.17 22.83 11.69
CA ILE A 3 -7.34 21.72 11.18
C ILE A 3 -7.48 20.47 12.06
N LYS A 4 -7.71 20.65 13.36
CA LYS A 4 -7.95 19.55 14.30
C LYS A 4 -9.24 18.80 13.97
N ASP A 5 -10.29 19.51 13.55
CA ASP A 5 -11.57 18.91 13.16
C ASP A 5 -11.45 18.16 11.82
N ILE A 6 -10.56 18.60 10.94
CA ILE A 6 -10.27 17.90 9.68
C ILE A 6 -9.49 16.61 9.97
N LEU A 7 -8.47 16.68 10.82
CA LEU A 7 -7.61 15.56 11.17
C LEU A 7 -8.28 14.56 12.14
N SER A 8 -9.44 14.87 12.72
CA SER A 8 -10.23 13.90 13.49
C SER A 8 -11.17 13.07 12.61
N GLN A 9 -11.41 13.48 11.36
CA GLN A 9 -12.34 12.79 10.47
C GLN A 9 -11.71 11.54 9.83
N PRO A 10 -12.39 10.37 9.89
CA PRO A 10 -11.93 9.16 9.22
C PRO A 10 -11.73 9.36 7.72
N LYS A 11 -12.61 10.16 7.09
CA LYS A 11 -12.55 10.49 5.66
C LYS A 11 -11.21 11.07 5.24
N THR A 12 -10.68 12.00 6.03
CA THR A 12 -9.41 12.68 5.76
C THR A 12 -8.27 11.66 5.63
N TRP A 13 -8.16 10.77 6.60
CA TRP A 13 -7.07 9.80 6.63
C TRP A 13 -7.22 8.68 5.60
N MET A 14 -8.45 8.32 5.23
CA MET A 14 -8.69 7.43 4.11
C MET A 14 -8.18 8.03 2.80
N ILE A 15 -8.43 9.32 2.56
CA ILE A 15 -7.95 10.02 1.36
C ILE A 15 -6.42 10.18 1.38
N VAL A 16 -5.85 10.64 2.50
CA VAL A 16 -4.41 10.85 2.63
C VAL A 16 -3.65 9.52 2.50
N GLY A 17 -4.10 8.47 3.19
CA GLY A 17 -3.47 7.16 3.11
C GLY A 17 -3.53 6.57 1.71
N SER A 18 -4.67 6.71 1.02
CA SER A 18 -4.80 6.36 -0.39
C SER A 18 -3.77 7.05 -1.28
N PHE A 19 -3.56 8.36 -1.13
CA PHE A 19 -2.54 9.06 -1.92
C PHE A 19 -1.12 8.56 -1.63
N LEU A 20 -0.78 8.34 -0.36
CA LEU A 20 0.53 7.83 0.03
C LEU A 20 0.78 6.44 -0.58
N VAL A 21 -0.18 5.52 -0.48
CA VAL A 21 -0.05 4.17 -1.04
C VAL A 21 0.09 4.21 -2.57
N VAL A 22 -0.74 4.97 -3.28
CA VAL A 22 -0.66 5.06 -4.75
C VAL A 22 0.66 5.64 -5.22
N PHE A 23 1.12 6.74 -4.63
CA PHE A 23 2.33 7.39 -5.12
C PHE A 23 3.60 6.63 -4.75
N MET A 24 3.65 6.02 -3.56
CA MET A 24 4.85 5.34 -3.09
C MET A 24 4.93 3.89 -3.54
N LEU A 25 3.80 3.17 -3.60
CA LEU A 25 3.77 1.73 -3.82
C LEU A 25 2.91 1.28 -5.00
N GLY A 26 2.20 2.21 -5.66
CA GLY A 26 1.35 1.91 -6.81
C GLY A 26 2.02 2.25 -8.13
N ILE A 27 2.19 3.55 -8.38
CA ILE A 27 2.61 4.09 -9.67
C ILE A 27 4.06 3.73 -10.00
N GLY A 28 4.97 3.82 -9.01
CA GLY A 28 6.39 3.52 -9.20
C GLY A 28 6.62 2.12 -9.76
N PRO A 29 6.17 1.05 -9.06
CA PRO A 29 6.32 -0.33 -9.54
C PRO A 29 5.66 -0.61 -10.89
N ILE A 30 4.51 0.01 -11.21
CA ILE A 30 3.85 -0.15 -12.52
C ILE A 30 4.68 0.45 -13.66
N MET A 31 5.46 1.49 -13.39
CA MET A 31 6.26 2.22 -14.39
C MET A 31 7.76 1.91 -14.28
N ALA A 32 8.12 0.79 -13.64
CA ALA A 32 9.51 0.36 -13.54
C ALA A 32 10.14 0.27 -14.94
N SER A 33 11.29 0.92 -15.10
CA SER A 33 12.07 0.84 -16.33
C SER A 33 12.91 -0.44 -16.35
N SER A 34 13.47 -0.80 -17.51
CA SER A 34 14.37 -1.96 -17.61
C SER A 34 15.57 -1.85 -16.66
N GLY A 35 16.04 -0.63 -16.35
CA GLY A 35 17.11 -0.42 -15.37
C GLY A 35 16.65 -0.73 -13.95
N ASP A 36 15.44 -0.30 -13.58
CA ASP A 36 14.85 -0.59 -12.27
C ASP A 36 14.59 -2.09 -12.10
N VAL A 37 14.12 -2.77 -13.16
CA VAL A 37 13.90 -4.22 -13.17
C VAL A 37 15.21 -4.98 -12.99
N SER A 38 16.31 -4.55 -13.63
CA SER A 38 17.62 -5.19 -13.44
C SER A 38 18.16 -5.02 -12.02
N GLU A 39 17.93 -3.86 -11.39
CA GLU A 39 18.33 -3.60 -10.00
C GLU A 39 17.52 -4.46 -9.04
N LEU A 40 16.20 -4.54 -9.23
CA LEU A 40 15.31 -5.42 -8.45
C LEU A 40 15.68 -6.90 -8.61
N ALA A 41 16.04 -7.34 -9.81
CA ALA A 41 16.49 -8.70 -10.06
C ALA A 41 17.83 -9.01 -9.36
N GLU A 42 18.75 -8.05 -9.32
CA GLU A 42 20.00 -8.19 -8.57
C GLU A 42 19.75 -8.25 -7.05
N ASP A 43 18.83 -7.42 -6.52
CA ASP A 43 18.46 -7.45 -5.11
C ASP A 43 17.76 -8.75 -4.69
N GLU A 44 16.87 -9.29 -5.54
CA GLU A 44 16.08 -10.49 -5.23
C GLU A 44 16.86 -11.79 -5.47
N PHE A 45 17.63 -11.88 -6.56
CA PHE A 45 18.30 -13.12 -6.97
C PHE A 45 19.84 -13.07 -6.80
N GLY A 46 20.44 -11.92 -6.55
CA GLY A 46 21.84 -11.76 -6.18
C GLY A 46 22.83 -12.45 -7.14
N GLU A 47 23.61 -13.38 -6.59
CA GLU A 47 24.61 -14.14 -7.36
C GLU A 47 23.98 -15.00 -8.47
N PHE A 48 22.71 -15.43 -8.34
CA PHE A 48 22.03 -16.18 -9.40
C PHE A 48 21.79 -15.30 -10.62
N TYR A 49 21.31 -14.07 -10.43
CA TYR A 49 21.16 -13.12 -11.53
C TYR A 49 22.52 -12.72 -12.09
N THR A 50 23.49 -12.37 -11.23
CA THR A 50 24.81 -11.88 -11.66
C THR A 50 25.54 -12.88 -12.58
N ASN A 51 25.48 -14.17 -12.24
CA ASN A 51 26.18 -15.24 -12.95
C ASN A 51 25.33 -15.94 -14.03
N ALA A 52 24.05 -15.58 -14.17
CA ALA A 52 23.16 -16.16 -15.17
C ALA A 52 23.61 -15.83 -16.61
N ALA A 53 23.32 -16.75 -17.53
CA ALA A 53 23.44 -16.47 -18.96
C ALA A 53 22.38 -15.44 -19.39
N ASP A 54 22.62 -14.72 -20.49
CA ASP A 54 21.74 -13.63 -20.95
C ASP A 54 20.27 -14.08 -21.11
N ALA A 55 20.02 -15.30 -21.60
CA ALA A 55 18.67 -15.84 -21.74
C ALA A 55 17.97 -16.13 -20.39
N ASP A 56 18.75 -16.53 -19.38
CA ASP A 56 18.24 -16.76 -18.03
C ASP A 56 17.98 -15.42 -17.32
N LYS A 57 18.83 -14.41 -17.56
CA LYS A 57 18.63 -13.04 -17.07
C LYS A 57 17.33 -12.42 -17.60
N GLU A 58 17.09 -12.55 -18.90
CA GLU A 58 15.85 -12.07 -19.53
C GLU A 58 14.61 -12.72 -18.88
N THR A 59 14.68 -14.01 -18.59
CA THR A 59 13.59 -14.73 -17.91
C THR A 59 13.37 -14.26 -16.48
N ILE A 60 14.46 -14.00 -15.73
CA ILE A 60 14.40 -13.47 -14.36
C ILE A 60 13.81 -12.06 -14.36
N GLU A 61 14.31 -11.18 -15.23
CA GLU A 61 13.83 -9.81 -15.35
C GLU A 61 12.35 -9.75 -15.74
N GLU A 62 11.88 -10.60 -16.66
CA GLU A 62 10.46 -10.69 -17.01
C GLU A 62 9.60 -11.09 -15.80
N SER A 63 10.07 -12.02 -14.96
CA SER A 63 9.36 -12.41 -13.73
C SER A 63 9.26 -11.23 -12.75
N VAL A 64 10.37 -10.53 -12.51
CA VAL A 64 10.45 -9.38 -11.59
C VAL A 64 9.59 -8.22 -12.10
N GLU A 65 9.58 -7.95 -13.40
CA GLU A 65 8.74 -6.91 -14.00
C GLU A 65 7.25 -7.22 -13.77
N VAL A 66 6.84 -8.48 -13.96
CA VAL A 66 5.47 -8.93 -13.74
C VAL A 66 5.09 -8.80 -12.26
N ASP A 67 5.96 -9.20 -11.33
CA ASP A 67 5.70 -9.10 -9.90
C ASP A 67 5.61 -7.63 -9.44
N ALA A 68 6.51 -6.77 -9.90
CA ALA A 68 6.47 -5.33 -9.65
C ALA A 68 5.17 -4.70 -10.17
N TYR A 69 4.75 -5.07 -11.39
CA TYR A 69 3.49 -4.61 -11.95
C TYR A 69 2.29 -5.06 -11.11
N PHE A 70 2.22 -6.33 -10.71
CA PHE A 70 1.12 -6.85 -9.89
C PHE A 70 1.09 -6.21 -8.50
N PHE A 71 2.24 -6.02 -7.87
CA PHE A 71 2.34 -5.32 -6.60
C PHE A 71 1.81 -3.89 -6.71
N GLY A 72 2.25 -3.14 -7.72
CA GLY A 72 1.80 -1.79 -7.96
C GLY A 72 0.30 -1.69 -8.29
N ALA A 73 -0.18 -2.54 -9.20
CA ALA A 73 -1.58 -2.59 -9.60
C ALA A 73 -2.50 -2.94 -8.41
N THR A 74 -2.06 -3.82 -7.53
CA THR A 74 -2.83 -4.19 -6.33
C THR A 74 -2.92 -3.03 -5.35
N ASN A 75 -1.83 -2.28 -5.13
CA ASN A 75 -1.85 -1.07 -4.30
C ASN A 75 -2.75 0.03 -4.86
N VAL A 76 -2.80 0.18 -6.18
CA VAL A 76 -3.76 1.08 -6.85
C VAL A 76 -5.20 0.60 -6.63
N ALA A 77 -5.47 -0.69 -6.80
CA ALA A 77 -6.80 -1.27 -6.60
C ALA A 77 -7.29 -1.11 -5.15
N ILE A 78 -6.46 -1.44 -4.17
CA ILE A 78 -6.76 -1.26 -2.73
C ILE A 78 -7.09 0.21 -2.47
N THR A 79 -6.31 1.13 -3.02
CA THR A 79 -6.56 2.55 -2.85
C THR A 79 -7.92 2.98 -3.40
N LEU A 80 -8.31 2.49 -4.59
CA LEU A 80 -9.63 2.78 -5.15
C LEU A 80 -10.76 2.27 -4.24
N PHE A 81 -10.60 1.09 -3.62
CA PHE A 81 -11.56 0.59 -2.63
C PHE A 81 -11.65 1.49 -1.39
N ILE A 82 -10.50 1.93 -0.85
CA ILE A 82 -10.46 2.83 0.31
C ILE A 82 -11.15 4.16 -0.02
N LEU A 83 -10.85 4.76 -1.18
CA LEU A 83 -11.51 5.98 -1.65
C LEU A 83 -13.02 5.75 -1.86
N GLY A 84 -13.40 4.62 -2.44
CA GLY A 84 -14.80 4.21 -2.58
C GLY A 84 -15.51 4.23 -1.23
N PHE A 85 -14.95 3.59 -0.20
CA PHE A 85 -15.52 3.65 1.15
C PHE A 85 -15.55 5.08 1.72
N ALA A 86 -14.51 5.88 1.50
CA ALA A 86 -14.43 7.25 2.02
C ALA A 86 -15.55 8.16 1.49
N PHE A 87 -15.97 7.95 0.23
CA PHE A 87 -17.00 8.76 -0.43
C PHE A 87 -18.40 8.15 -0.41
N LEU A 88 -18.53 6.82 -0.33
CA LEU A 88 -19.83 6.13 -0.40
C LEU A 88 -20.42 5.79 0.97
N THR A 89 -19.66 5.94 2.06
CA THR A 89 -20.15 5.67 3.42
C THR A 89 -20.18 6.93 4.27
N GLU A 90 -21.01 6.95 5.31
CA GLU A 90 -21.18 8.10 6.23
C GLU A 90 -21.23 7.68 7.70
N GLY A 91 -21.06 8.65 8.60
CA GLY A 91 -21.17 8.48 10.05
C GLY A 91 -20.41 7.27 10.59
N LYS A 92 -21.09 6.44 11.39
CA LYS A 92 -20.52 5.23 11.99
C LYS A 92 -20.10 4.19 10.96
N THR A 93 -20.75 4.12 9.79
CA THR A 93 -20.35 3.20 8.72
C THR A 93 -18.98 3.59 8.18
N ARG A 94 -18.75 4.89 7.93
CA ARG A 94 -17.43 5.39 7.50
C ARG A 94 -16.35 5.13 8.55
N ALA A 95 -16.68 5.33 9.82
CA ALA A 95 -15.74 5.07 10.90
C ALA A 95 -15.31 3.59 10.95
N LYS A 96 -16.26 2.65 10.79
CA LYS A 96 -15.95 1.21 10.67
C LYS A 96 -15.12 0.89 9.42
N SER A 97 -15.48 1.47 8.27
CA SER A 97 -14.74 1.30 7.03
C SER A 97 -13.30 1.78 7.14
N ALA A 98 -13.05 2.91 7.82
CA ALA A 98 -11.69 3.40 8.05
C ALA A 98 -10.84 2.43 8.88
N VAL A 99 -11.39 1.88 9.96
CA VAL A 99 -10.71 0.85 10.77
C VAL A 99 -10.43 -0.40 9.93
N PHE A 100 -11.43 -0.88 9.20
CA PHE A 100 -11.29 -2.05 8.32
C PHE A 100 -10.20 -1.83 7.28
N CYS A 101 -10.23 -0.71 6.55
CA CYS A 101 -9.25 -0.38 5.52
C CYS A 101 -7.83 -0.28 6.10
N GLY A 102 -7.66 0.38 7.25
CA GLY A 102 -6.36 0.49 7.90
C GLY A 102 -5.79 -0.87 8.31
N VAL A 103 -6.59 -1.74 8.93
CA VAL A 103 -6.14 -3.09 9.28
C VAL A 103 -5.85 -3.93 8.04
N SER A 104 -6.67 -3.82 6.99
CA SER A 104 -6.45 -4.51 5.72
C SER A 104 -5.15 -4.10 5.04
N LEU A 105 -4.73 -2.83 5.13
CA LEU A 105 -3.43 -2.39 4.61
C LEU A 105 -2.26 -3.04 5.34
N ILE A 106 -2.34 -3.19 6.67
CA ILE A 106 -1.32 -3.89 7.46
C ILE A 106 -1.29 -5.37 7.12
N LEU A 107 -2.46 -6.00 6.94
CA LEU A 107 -2.52 -7.41 6.52
C LEU A 107 -1.97 -7.61 5.11
N TRP A 108 -2.23 -6.67 4.19
CA TRP A 108 -1.67 -6.68 2.85
C TRP A 108 -0.15 -6.60 2.86
N SER A 109 0.45 -5.78 3.73
CA SER A 109 1.92 -5.72 3.85
C SER A 109 2.52 -7.05 4.29
N ILE A 110 1.87 -7.75 5.22
CA ILE A 110 2.34 -9.07 5.69
C ILE A 110 2.19 -10.12 4.58
N TYR A 111 1.10 -10.08 3.82
CA TYR A 111 0.83 -11.05 2.76
C TYR A 111 1.72 -10.85 1.53
N SER A 112 1.92 -9.59 1.10
CA SER A 112 2.56 -9.28 -0.18
C SER A 112 4.07 -9.51 -0.22
N GLN A 113 4.74 -9.56 0.93
CA GLN A 113 6.21 -9.62 0.98
C GLN A 113 6.76 -11.05 1.05
N GLY A 114 5.93 -12.07 1.30
CA GLY A 114 6.36 -13.47 1.41
C GLY A 114 7.20 -13.80 2.66
N GLU A 115 8.12 -12.91 3.03
CA GLU A 115 8.89 -12.88 4.28
C GLU A 115 8.47 -11.67 5.16
N LEU A 116 8.88 -11.68 6.44
CA LEU A 116 8.60 -10.58 7.37
C LEU A 116 9.50 -9.37 7.06
N ASP A 117 9.18 -8.64 6.00
CA ASP A 117 9.78 -7.34 5.73
C ASP A 117 9.23 -6.28 6.70
N MET A 118 10.08 -5.93 7.68
CA MET A 118 9.78 -4.95 8.70
C MET A 118 9.66 -3.53 8.15
N GLU A 119 10.30 -3.20 7.02
CA GLU A 119 10.20 -1.88 6.40
C GLU A 119 8.83 -1.68 5.77
N ALA A 120 8.37 -2.63 4.94
CA ALA A 120 7.02 -2.63 4.41
C ALA A 120 5.97 -2.58 5.54
N ILE A 121 6.07 -3.48 6.53
CA ILE A 121 5.11 -3.50 7.67
C ILE A 121 5.07 -2.15 8.38
N THR A 122 6.23 -1.54 8.62
CA THR A 122 6.31 -0.22 9.27
C THR A 122 5.65 0.85 8.42
N PHE A 123 5.93 0.88 7.11
CA PHE A 123 5.34 1.85 6.19
C PHE A 123 3.80 1.77 6.19
N TYR A 124 3.24 0.58 5.93
CA TYR A 124 1.79 0.41 5.88
C TYR A 124 1.15 0.69 7.24
N SER A 125 1.81 0.36 8.35
CA SER A 125 1.32 0.66 9.70
C SER A 125 1.25 2.16 9.97
N VAL A 126 2.28 2.93 9.56
CA VAL A 126 2.29 4.40 9.71
C VAL A 126 1.18 5.04 8.86
N VAL A 127 0.97 4.57 7.64
CA VAL A 127 -0.10 5.05 6.76
C VAL A 127 -1.49 4.67 7.29
N ALA A 128 -1.64 3.47 7.84
CA ALA A 128 -2.89 2.93 8.34
C ALA A 128 -3.32 3.47 9.71
N ALA A 129 -2.37 3.73 10.61
CA ALA A 129 -2.66 4.08 12.00
C ALA A 129 -3.61 5.29 12.13
N PRO A 130 -3.45 6.39 11.38
CA PRO A 130 -4.38 7.52 11.48
C PRO A 130 -5.82 7.18 11.07
N MET A 131 -6.01 6.31 10.07
CA MET A 131 -7.35 5.81 9.70
C MET A 131 -7.99 5.02 10.84
N ILE A 132 -7.21 4.12 11.46
CA ILE A 132 -7.66 3.27 12.57
C ILE A 132 -8.01 4.12 13.79
N ILE A 133 -7.15 5.08 14.14
CA ILE A 133 -7.32 5.98 15.28
C ILE A 133 -8.56 6.86 15.06
N ALA A 134 -8.65 7.56 13.92
CA ALA A 134 -9.78 8.43 13.63
C ALA A 134 -11.11 7.67 13.57
N GLY A 135 -11.12 6.48 12.97
CA GLY A 135 -12.27 5.58 12.95
C GLY A 135 -12.69 5.15 14.35
N THR A 136 -11.75 4.69 15.17
CA THR A 136 -12.01 4.27 16.56
C THR A 136 -12.53 5.41 17.43
N LEU A 137 -11.94 6.61 17.32
CA LEU A 137 -12.38 7.79 18.06
C LEU A 137 -13.83 8.17 17.69
N HIS A 138 -14.19 8.13 16.41
CA HIS A 138 -15.56 8.39 15.96
C HIS A 138 -16.57 7.32 16.40
N LEU A 139 -16.12 6.09 16.67
CA LEU A 139 -17.00 5.05 17.21
C LEU A 139 -17.22 5.19 18.71
N ASN A 140 -16.19 5.64 19.45
CA ASN A 140 -16.20 5.76 20.90
C ASN A 140 -16.75 7.11 21.41
N GLY A 141 -16.56 8.19 20.66
CA GLY A 141 -17.01 9.54 21.02
C GLY A 141 -18.48 9.79 20.74
N GLY A 142 -19.36 8.82 20.98
CA GLY A 142 -20.79 8.91 20.65
C GLY A 142 -21.51 10.03 21.38
N GLU A 143 -21.52 11.23 20.78
CA GLU A 143 -22.62 12.19 20.58
C GLU A 143 -22.19 13.24 19.54
#